data_AF-A0AAV5WS29-F1
#
_entry.id   AF-A0AAV5WS29-F1
#
_cell.length_a   1.000
_cell.length_b   1.000
_cell.length_c   1.000
_cell.angle_alpha   90.00
_cell.angle_beta   90.00
_cell.angle_gamma   90.00
#
_symmetry.space_group_name_H-M   'P 1'
#
loop_
_entity.id
_entity.type
_entity.pdbx_description
1 polymer ?
#
loop_
_entity_poly.entity_id
_entity_poly.type
_entity_poly.pdbx_seq_one_letter_code
_entity_poly.pdbx_strand_id
1 'polypeptide(L)'
;MHCTVLIALVASILAGPIDFESDLKHNVDLGRLQKDLASLEERLTNTPDVEAEISLLKEAYEKTVIESPTPINGSTCKDEDINEINEKAGEEKDLFEGDVLLTTEQLSLIENIHSSNRSRRQALSDAGYSWGTVNPVIPYSYSAGYAMDRRPTIEAAMKFWEKYTCVRFKPATSGYRVEVRESAGCSSYVGKIDDRKGTQGLNLGQNCMSIGTICHELSHTFGFFHVQSRFDRDRYVDIDFNNILSGDKHNFDLEPADKTTLRDIPYEFGSNMHYYHKDFARDESKPAIYAKPAYKVYQEGMMGRLPTFYDILGVNKHFNCAANCKSSISCSNGGIQDVNNCSKCLCPLGWAGDKCTQAPRESNTRLSTTSSRYFMHNTDQFSQVFKYIVKMILIKAPAGMKVQMTPKVLGTRWSNSCDPMGIEIKFLKDARPSGLQVCDWRVQQPTITSETNEMLVQAYTLGDQSVVEMQYKAVN
;
A
#
# COMPACT_ATOMS: atom_id res chain seq x y z
N MET A 1 -35.99 -12.06 15.55
CA MET A 1 -34.80 -12.73 16.14
C MET A 1 -34.29 -13.78 15.15
N HIS A 2 -33.00 -14.16 15.19
CA HIS A 2 -32.28 -15.05 14.23
C HIS A 2 -31.58 -14.41 13.01
N CYS A 3 -31.51 -13.09 12.88
CA CYS A 3 -30.56 -12.47 11.93
C CYS A 3 -29.12 -12.41 12.51
N THR A 4 -28.98 -12.45 13.85
CA THR A 4 -27.69 -12.36 14.56
C THR A 4 -26.79 -13.60 14.45
N VAL A 5 -27.34 -14.75 14.05
CA VAL A 5 -26.58 -16.03 14.00
C VAL A 5 -25.88 -16.23 12.66
N LEU A 6 -26.44 -15.71 11.55
CA LEU A 6 -25.84 -15.85 10.23
C LEU A 6 -24.57 -15.00 10.09
N ILE A 7 -24.60 -13.76 10.59
CA ILE A 7 -23.41 -12.88 10.63
C ILE A 7 -22.30 -13.50 11.48
N ALA A 8 -22.64 -14.18 12.58
CA ALA A 8 -21.68 -14.86 13.43
C ALA A 8 -21.01 -16.08 12.75
N LEU A 9 -21.74 -16.80 11.89
CA LEU A 9 -21.22 -17.97 11.16
C LEU A 9 -20.36 -17.58 9.94
N VAL A 10 -20.72 -16.53 9.20
CA VAL A 10 -19.86 -16.03 8.11
C VAL A 10 -18.60 -15.33 8.69
N ALA A 11 -18.73 -14.63 9.82
CA ALA A 11 -17.58 -14.01 10.49
C ALA A 11 -16.59 -15.04 11.08
N SER A 12 -17.06 -16.21 11.55
CA SER A 12 -16.16 -17.26 12.07
C SER A 12 -15.47 -18.09 10.98
N ILE A 13 -15.94 -18.05 9.72
CA ILE A 13 -15.23 -18.62 8.56
C ILE A 13 -14.09 -17.69 8.08
N LEU A 14 -14.11 -16.41 8.44
CA LEU A 14 -13.11 -15.41 8.02
C LEU A 14 -12.19 -14.92 9.16
N ALA A 15 -12.28 -15.52 10.34
CA ALA A 15 -11.50 -15.14 11.52
C ALA A 15 -10.16 -15.92 11.67
N GLY A 16 -9.18 -15.56 10.84
CA GLY A 16 -7.76 -15.89 11.08
C GLY A 16 -7.27 -17.27 10.59
N PRO A 17 -5.94 -17.49 10.56
CA PRO A 17 -5.34 -18.69 9.97
C PRO A 17 -5.39 -19.87 10.95
N ILE A 18 -6.32 -20.79 10.74
CA ILE A 18 -6.30 -22.13 11.34
C ILE A 18 -5.32 -23.00 10.55
N ASP A 19 -4.51 -23.79 11.26
CA ASP A 19 -3.47 -24.66 10.67
C ASP A 19 -4.13 -25.91 10.08
N PHE A 20 -4.42 -25.87 8.77
CA PHE A 20 -5.29 -26.84 8.09
C PHE A 20 -4.76 -28.29 8.05
N GLU A 21 -3.49 -28.55 8.42
CA GLU A 21 -2.91 -29.90 8.38
C GLU A 21 -2.98 -30.68 9.71
N SER A 22 -3.16 -30.03 10.88
CA SER A 22 -3.21 -30.76 12.17
C SER A 22 -4.60 -31.34 12.49
N ASP A 23 -5.66 -30.60 12.19
CA ASP A 23 -6.98 -30.86 12.75
C ASP A 23 -7.85 -31.79 11.87
N LEU A 24 -7.40 -32.06 10.63
CA LEU A 24 -8.08 -32.94 9.66
C LEU A 24 -8.10 -34.44 10.05
N LYS A 25 -7.56 -34.84 11.21
CA LYS A 25 -7.44 -36.26 11.59
C LYS A 25 -8.53 -36.83 12.51
N HIS A 26 -9.40 -36.01 13.15
CA HIS A 26 -10.46 -36.57 14.01
C HIS A 26 -11.79 -35.79 13.94
N ASN A 27 -12.85 -36.51 13.50
CA ASN A 27 -14.28 -36.22 13.72
C ASN A 27 -14.88 -34.93 13.10
N VAL A 28 -14.84 -34.81 11.77
CA VAL A 28 -15.82 -33.99 11.02
C VAL A 28 -16.63 -34.89 10.08
N ASP A 29 -17.93 -35.02 10.35
CA ASP A 29 -18.88 -35.73 9.49
C ASP A 29 -19.29 -34.83 8.31
N LEU A 30 -18.56 -34.99 7.20
CA LEU A 30 -18.80 -34.26 5.95
C LEU A 30 -20.18 -34.54 5.36
N GLY A 31 -20.75 -35.74 5.58
CA GLY A 31 -22.09 -36.10 5.09
C GLY A 31 -23.20 -35.34 5.82
N ARG A 32 -22.99 -35.05 7.10
CA ARG A 32 -23.88 -34.17 7.87
C ARG A 32 -23.78 -32.71 7.42
N LEU A 33 -22.57 -32.19 7.23
CA LEU A 33 -22.36 -30.82 6.72
C LEU A 33 -22.99 -30.59 5.34
N GLN A 34 -22.90 -31.56 4.44
CA GLN A 34 -23.56 -31.48 3.13
C GLN A 34 -25.09 -31.47 3.22
N LYS A 35 -25.68 -32.22 4.17
CA LYS A 35 -27.12 -32.17 4.44
C LYS A 35 -27.56 -30.83 5.05
N ASP A 36 -26.80 -30.32 6.01
CA ASP A 36 -27.09 -29.05 6.66
C ASP A 36 -26.96 -27.88 5.65
N LEU A 37 -26.02 -27.95 4.71
CA LEU A 37 -25.87 -26.99 3.60
C LEU A 37 -27.04 -27.06 2.61
N ALA A 38 -27.42 -28.25 2.14
CA ALA A 38 -28.56 -28.42 1.24
C ALA A 38 -29.90 -27.96 1.86
N SER A 39 -30.09 -28.19 3.17
CA SER A 39 -31.25 -27.69 3.91
C SER A 39 -31.23 -26.15 4.08
N LEU A 40 -30.05 -25.52 4.10
CA LEU A 40 -29.89 -24.07 4.08
C LEU A 40 -30.22 -23.48 2.70
N GLU A 41 -29.73 -24.10 1.63
CA GLU A 41 -30.02 -23.71 0.25
C GLU A 41 -31.53 -23.79 -0.07
N GLU A 42 -32.20 -24.88 0.32
CA GLU A 42 -33.66 -25.05 0.19
C GLU A 42 -34.46 -24.01 1.00
N ARG A 43 -33.93 -23.52 2.12
CA ARG A 43 -34.56 -22.47 2.93
C ARG A 43 -34.30 -21.06 2.39
N LEU A 44 -33.25 -20.86 1.59
CA LEU A 44 -32.90 -19.57 0.99
C LEU A 44 -33.66 -19.33 -0.32
N THR A 45 -33.87 -20.36 -1.15
CA THR A 45 -34.64 -20.27 -2.41
C THR A 45 -36.13 -19.98 -2.20
N ASN A 46 -36.70 -20.29 -1.04
CA ASN A 46 -38.11 -20.05 -0.74
C ASN A 46 -38.46 -18.61 -0.30
N THR A 47 -37.57 -17.62 -0.51
CA THR A 47 -37.79 -16.21 -0.13
C THR A 47 -37.66 -15.30 -1.36
N PRO A 48 -38.77 -14.82 -1.97
CA PRO A 48 -38.73 -14.14 -3.27
C PRO A 48 -37.83 -12.90 -3.37
N ASP A 49 -37.74 -12.09 -2.31
CA ASP A 49 -36.84 -10.92 -2.28
C ASP A 49 -35.36 -11.33 -2.33
N VAL A 50 -34.99 -12.47 -1.74
CA VAL A 50 -33.59 -12.90 -1.62
C VAL A 50 -33.08 -13.45 -2.95
N GLU A 51 -33.91 -14.14 -3.75
CA GLU A 51 -33.52 -14.52 -5.11
C GLU A 51 -33.35 -13.30 -6.03
N ALA A 52 -34.17 -12.26 -5.86
CA ALA A 52 -34.02 -11.01 -6.60
C ALA A 52 -32.74 -10.26 -6.20
N GLU A 53 -32.46 -10.14 -4.90
CA GLU A 53 -31.24 -9.49 -4.39
C GLU A 53 -29.97 -10.28 -4.74
N ILE A 54 -29.98 -11.62 -4.65
CA ILE A 54 -28.89 -12.48 -5.12
C ILE A 54 -28.72 -12.41 -6.64
N SER A 55 -29.79 -12.33 -7.42
CA SER A 55 -29.69 -12.18 -8.88
C SER A 55 -29.16 -10.82 -9.27
N LEU A 56 -29.54 -9.74 -8.58
CA LEU A 56 -28.97 -8.41 -8.76
C LEU A 56 -27.49 -8.34 -8.35
N LEU A 57 -27.10 -9.00 -7.26
CA LEU A 57 -25.70 -9.12 -6.84
C LEU A 57 -24.87 -9.97 -7.81
N LYS A 58 -25.45 -11.05 -8.36
CA LYS A 58 -24.82 -11.86 -9.42
C LYS A 58 -24.71 -11.11 -10.73
N GLU A 59 -25.76 -10.42 -11.19
CA GLU A 59 -25.68 -9.56 -12.37
C GLU A 59 -24.69 -8.41 -12.16
N ALA A 60 -24.63 -7.80 -10.99
CA ALA A 60 -23.64 -6.76 -10.68
C ALA A 60 -22.22 -7.32 -10.74
N TYR A 61 -22.00 -8.50 -10.13
CA TYR A 61 -20.72 -9.21 -10.18
C TYR A 61 -20.33 -9.61 -11.61
N GLU A 62 -21.26 -10.18 -12.38
CA GLU A 62 -21.05 -10.61 -13.78
C GLU A 62 -20.86 -9.41 -14.71
N LYS A 63 -21.58 -8.28 -14.52
CA LYS A 63 -21.35 -7.03 -15.28
C LYS A 63 -19.98 -6.42 -14.95
N THR A 64 -19.55 -6.40 -13.67
CA THR A 64 -18.18 -5.99 -13.31
C THR A 64 -17.09 -6.94 -13.83
N VAL A 65 -17.43 -8.17 -14.21
CA VAL A 65 -16.50 -9.14 -14.83
C VAL A 65 -16.53 -9.08 -16.36
N ILE A 66 -17.62 -8.59 -16.98
CA ILE A 66 -17.86 -8.67 -18.44
C ILE A 66 -17.72 -7.30 -19.15
N GLU A 67 -17.82 -6.17 -18.47
CA GLU A 67 -17.31 -4.88 -19.00
C GLU A 67 -15.78 -4.83 -18.89
N SER A 68 -15.15 -5.76 -19.61
CA SER A 68 -13.72 -5.75 -19.88
C SER A 68 -13.33 -4.41 -20.53
N PRO A 69 -12.24 -3.76 -20.10
CA PRO A 69 -11.52 -2.89 -21.00
C PRO A 69 -11.26 -3.67 -22.29
N THR A 70 -11.60 -3.09 -23.44
CA THR A 70 -11.28 -3.71 -24.72
C THR A 70 -9.78 -4.05 -24.75
N PRO A 71 -9.35 -5.17 -25.34
CA PRO A 71 -7.93 -5.53 -25.39
C PRO A 71 -7.15 -4.36 -25.99
N ILE A 72 -6.37 -3.66 -25.16
CA ILE A 72 -5.61 -2.50 -25.60
C ILE A 72 -4.58 -3.03 -26.58
N ASN A 73 -4.83 -2.80 -27.86
CA ASN A 73 -3.92 -3.11 -28.94
C ASN A 73 -2.83 -2.02 -28.95
N GLY A 74 -1.99 -2.04 -27.91
CA GLY A 74 -1.03 -1.00 -27.56
C GLY A 74 -0.14 -1.42 -26.40
N SER A 75 1.17 -1.20 -26.55
CA SER A 75 2.24 -1.68 -25.68
C SER A 75 2.43 -0.83 -24.40
N THR A 76 1.35 -0.41 -23.75
CA THR A 76 1.37 0.57 -22.66
C THR A 76 0.27 0.31 -21.64
N CYS A 77 0.64 -0.11 -20.44
CA CYS A 77 -0.14 0.17 -19.23
C CYS A 77 0.39 1.48 -18.64
N LYS A 78 0.03 2.62 -19.24
CA LYS A 78 0.27 3.90 -18.55
C LYS A 78 -0.80 4.02 -17.48
N ASP A 79 -0.56 3.38 -16.35
CA ASP A 79 -1.36 3.61 -15.15
C ASP A 79 -1.03 5.02 -14.65
N GLU A 80 -2.08 5.79 -14.44
CA GLU A 80 -2.02 7.18 -13.99
C GLU A 80 -1.81 7.19 -12.48
N ASP A 81 -0.82 7.93 -11.98
CA ASP A 81 -0.67 8.21 -10.56
C ASP A 81 -1.68 9.28 -10.09
N ILE A 82 -1.74 9.53 -8.78
CA ILE A 82 -2.72 10.46 -8.19
C ILE A 82 -2.56 11.88 -8.76
N ASN A 83 -1.33 12.34 -8.94
CA ASN A 83 -1.04 13.66 -9.49
C ASN A 83 -1.51 13.75 -10.96
N GLU A 84 -1.18 12.76 -11.79
CA GLU A 84 -1.68 12.67 -13.17
C GLU A 84 -3.22 12.60 -13.26
N ILE A 85 -3.88 11.92 -12.33
CA ILE A 85 -5.35 11.84 -12.25
C ILE A 85 -5.94 13.21 -11.92
N ASN A 86 -5.39 13.90 -10.91
CA ASN A 86 -5.89 15.18 -10.42
C ASN A 86 -5.63 16.33 -11.42
N GLU A 87 -4.48 16.33 -12.10
CA GLU A 87 -4.17 17.24 -13.20
C GLU A 87 -5.18 17.07 -14.37
N LYS A 88 -5.49 15.83 -14.76
CA LYS A 88 -6.47 15.53 -15.83
C LYS A 88 -7.90 15.87 -15.45
N ALA A 89 -8.24 15.72 -14.16
CA ALA A 89 -9.49 16.19 -13.59
C ALA A 89 -9.58 17.73 -13.56
N GLY A 90 -8.44 18.42 -13.57
CA GLY A 90 -8.34 19.86 -13.33
C GLY A 90 -8.60 20.25 -11.87
N GLU A 91 -8.49 19.30 -10.95
CA GLU A 91 -8.67 19.48 -9.50
C GLU A 91 -7.34 19.91 -8.82
N GLU A 92 -6.18 19.74 -9.47
CA GLU A 92 -4.85 19.98 -8.87
C GLU A 92 -4.67 21.38 -8.27
N LYS A 93 -5.23 22.42 -8.91
CA LYS A 93 -5.06 23.83 -8.49
C LYS A 93 -5.72 24.18 -7.16
N ASP A 94 -6.70 23.38 -6.75
CA ASP A 94 -7.44 23.57 -5.50
C ASP A 94 -6.91 22.63 -4.39
N LEU A 95 -5.86 21.86 -4.67
CA LEU A 95 -5.27 20.84 -3.79
C LEU A 95 -3.83 21.22 -3.43
N PHE A 96 -3.48 21.13 -2.14
CA PHE A 96 -2.10 21.28 -1.68
C PHE A 96 -1.34 19.98 -1.95
N GLU A 97 -0.08 20.05 -2.39
CA GLU A 97 0.68 18.84 -2.73
C GLU A 97 -0.08 17.91 -3.70
N GLY A 98 -0.89 18.45 -4.61
CA GLY A 98 -1.59 17.71 -5.66
C GLY A 98 -2.86 16.96 -5.24
N ASP A 99 -2.97 16.49 -3.99
CA ASP A 99 -4.08 15.67 -3.48
C ASP A 99 -4.53 15.98 -2.03
N VAL A 100 -3.88 16.92 -1.33
CA VAL A 100 -4.25 17.28 0.05
C VAL A 100 -5.30 18.39 0.07
N LEU A 101 -6.46 18.07 0.64
CA LEU A 101 -7.44 19.06 1.06
C LEU A 101 -6.97 19.72 2.39
N LEU A 102 -6.81 21.03 2.38
CA LEU A 102 -6.53 21.83 3.58
C LEU A 102 -7.77 22.60 4.05
N THR A 103 -8.01 22.64 5.37
CA THR A 103 -8.88 23.67 5.95
C THR A 103 -8.16 25.02 5.97
N THR A 104 -8.92 26.12 6.10
CA THR A 104 -8.36 27.48 6.25
C THR A 104 -7.37 27.56 7.42
N GLU A 105 -7.63 26.85 8.52
CA GLU A 105 -6.71 26.76 9.65
C GLU A 105 -5.41 26.03 9.27
N GLN A 106 -5.50 24.90 8.58
CA GLN A 106 -4.32 24.14 8.13
C GLN A 106 -3.48 24.94 7.12
N LEU A 107 -4.11 25.61 6.15
CA LEU A 107 -3.45 26.52 5.22
C LEU A 107 -2.77 27.68 5.96
N SER A 108 -3.47 28.34 6.90
CA SER A 108 -2.89 29.44 7.68
C SER A 108 -1.71 29.00 8.57
N LEU A 109 -1.71 27.73 9.03
CA LEU A 109 -0.58 27.16 9.76
C LEU A 109 0.63 27.00 8.85
N ILE A 110 0.45 26.56 7.60
CA ILE A 110 1.52 26.39 6.61
C ILE A 110 2.07 27.77 6.18
N GLU A 111 1.20 28.70 5.78
CA GLU A 111 1.58 30.02 5.27
C GLU A 111 2.36 30.88 6.28
N ASN A 112 1.94 30.91 7.56
CA ASN A 112 2.55 31.79 8.57
C ASN A 112 4.01 31.40 8.93
N ILE A 113 4.46 30.19 8.58
CA ILE A 113 5.76 29.65 9.03
C ILE A 113 6.94 30.21 8.22
N HIS A 114 6.72 30.72 7.01
CA HIS A 114 7.75 31.43 6.24
C HIS A 114 8.32 32.69 6.94
N SER A 115 7.76 33.09 8.10
CA SER A 115 8.17 34.27 8.87
C SER A 115 9.02 34.01 10.13
N SER A 116 9.22 32.76 10.61
CA SER A 116 9.88 32.56 11.93
C SER A 116 10.73 31.29 12.13
N ASN A 117 11.94 31.47 12.68
CA ASN A 117 12.92 30.41 12.98
C ASN A 117 12.60 29.62 14.28
N ARG A 118 11.76 28.57 14.24
CA ARG A 118 11.58 27.56 15.32
C ARG A 118 11.42 26.12 14.74
N SER A 119 11.30 25.06 15.57
CA SER A 119 11.49 23.63 15.14
C SER A 119 10.67 22.54 15.91
N ARG A 120 10.43 21.36 15.28
CA ARG A 120 9.73 20.07 15.68
C ARG A 120 8.16 19.91 15.59
N ARG A 121 7.58 18.93 14.85
CA ARG A 121 6.54 17.86 15.20
C ARG A 121 5.46 17.38 14.12
N GLN A 122 5.60 16.25 13.38
CA GLN A 122 4.78 15.72 12.19
C GLN A 122 3.65 14.76 12.55
N ALA A 123 2.91 14.42 11.47
CA ALA A 123 1.52 14.77 11.32
C ALA A 123 1.23 16.19 11.80
N LEU A 124 0.03 16.70 11.56
CA LEU A 124 -0.46 17.78 12.41
C LEU A 124 -0.50 17.26 13.85
N SER A 125 0.50 17.64 14.64
CA SER A 125 0.76 17.10 15.97
C SER A 125 -0.04 17.79 17.07
N ASP A 126 -0.99 18.62 16.69
CA ASP A 126 -1.97 19.19 17.60
C ASP A 126 -3.05 18.17 17.90
N ALA A 127 -3.46 18.07 19.16
CA ALA A 127 -4.39 17.02 19.61
C ALA A 127 -5.78 17.16 18.95
N GLY A 128 -6.09 18.33 18.36
CA GLY A 128 -7.30 18.58 17.59
C GLY A 128 -7.35 17.85 16.23
N TYR A 129 -6.21 17.58 15.59
CA TYR A 129 -6.15 17.03 14.23
C TYR A 129 -6.00 15.50 14.15
N SER A 130 -6.10 14.80 15.29
CA SER A 130 -5.94 13.34 15.35
C SER A 130 -7.29 12.64 15.59
N TRP A 131 -7.46 11.45 15.03
CA TRP A 131 -8.62 10.57 15.31
C TRP A 131 -8.61 9.95 16.72
N GLY A 132 -7.60 10.29 17.53
CA GLY A 132 -7.38 9.80 18.88
C GLY A 132 -5.94 9.31 19.04
N THR A 133 -5.36 9.42 20.23
CA THR A 133 -3.94 9.09 20.46
C THR A 133 -3.66 7.61 20.66
N VAL A 134 -4.69 6.78 20.81
CA VAL A 134 -4.59 5.33 21.08
C VAL A 134 -5.76 4.62 20.39
N ASN A 135 -5.47 3.63 19.53
CA ASN A 135 -6.47 2.72 18.93
C ASN A 135 -7.72 3.42 18.33
N PRO A 136 -7.56 4.31 17.33
CA PRO A 136 -8.67 5.08 16.78
C PRO A 136 -9.68 4.17 16.09
N VAL A 137 -10.96 4.49 16.28
CA VAL A 137 -12.06 3.97 15.48
C VAL A 137 -12.55 5.11 14.60
N ILE A 138 -12.25 5.06 13.31
CA ILE A 138 -12.63 6.06 12.31
C ILE A 138 -14.02 5.71 11.80
N PRO A 139 -15.05 6.54 12.09
CA PRO A 139 -16.37 6.33 11.54
C PRO A 139 -16.37 6.73 10.07
N TYR A 140 -17.05 5.98 9.19
CA TYR A 140 -17.14 6.31 7.77
C TYR A 140 -18.54 6.12 7.17
N SER A 141 -18.83 6.81 6.08
CA SER A 141 -20.00 6.61 5.21
C SER A 141 -19.63 6.79 3.75
N TYR A 142 -20.50 6.34 2.86
CA TYR A 142 -20.49 6.69 1.44
C TYR A 142 -21.51 7.82 1.19
N SER A 143 -21.21 8.76 0.30
CA SER A 143 -22.15 9.78 -0.13
C SER A 143 -23.36 9.16 -0.83
N ALA A 144 -24.48 9.91 -0.87
CA ALA A 144 -25.63 9.49 -1.67
C ALA A 144 -25.23 9.31 -3.14
N GLY A 145 -25.61 8.19 -3.74
CA GLY A 145 -25.27 7.85 -5.12
C GLY A 145 -23.85 7.30 -5.35
N TYR A 146 -22.98 7.20 -4.34
CA TYR A 146 -21.63 6.65 -4.53
C TYR A 146 -21.66 5.20 -5.05
N ALA A 147 -20.91 4.94 -6.12
CA ALA A 147 -20.87 3.69 -6.88
C ALA A 147 -20.70 2.46 -5.97
N MET A 148 -21.51 1.41 -6.19
CA MET A 148 -21.55 0.23 -5.29
C MET A 148 -20.43 -0.77 -5.59
N ASP A 149 -20.11 -0.94 -6.87
CA ASP A 149 -19.03 -1.74 -7.44
C ASP A 149 -17.63 -1.33 -6.95
N ARG A 150 -17.46 -0.06 -6.56
CA ARG A 150 -16.19 0.49 -6.05
C ARG A 150 -15.94 0.23 -4.56
N ARG A 151 -16.99 -0.03 -3.78
CA ARG A 151 -16.91 -0.19 -2.31
C ARG A 151 -16.03 -1.37 -1.87
N PRO A 152 -16.02 -2.55 -2.54
CA PRO A 152 -15.15 -3.66 -2.18
C PRO A 152 -13.65 -3.31 -2.18
N THR A 153 -13.19 -2.47 -3.11
CA THR A 153 -11.77 -2.05 -3.17
C THR A 153 -11.41 -1.12 -2.02
N ILE A 154 -12.32 -0.21 -1.66
CA ILE A 154 -12.16 0.67 -0.49
C ILE A 154 -12.12 -0.14 0.80
N GLU A 155 -13.03 -1.10 0.95
CA GLU A 155 -13.04 -2.01 2.09
C GLU A 155 -11.81 -2.92 2.14
N ALA A 156 -11.21 -3.27 1.00
CA ALA A 156 -9.94 -3.99 0.96
C ALA A 156 -8.76 -3.14 1.47
N ALA A 157 -8.71 -1.85 1.10
CA ALA A 157 -7.72 -0.89 1.62
C ALA A 157 -7.91 -0.62 3.13
N MET A 158 -9.17 -0.47 3.59
CA MET A 158 -9.47 -0.40 5.03
C MET A 158 -8.97 -1.67 5.76
N LYS A 159 -9.31 -2.86 5.26
CA LYS A 159 -8.86 -4.15 5.83
C LYS A 159 -7.34 -4.33 5.83
N PHE A 160 -6.62 -3.75 4.87
CA PHE A 160 -5.15 -3.72 4.89
C PHE A 160 -4.66 -2.97 6.14
N TRP A 161 -5.16 -1.76 6.39
CA TRP A 161 -4.77 -0.98 7.57
C TRP A 161 -5.20 -1.63 8.89
N GLU A 162 -6.40 -2.22 8.95
CA GLU A 162 -6.87 -2.94 10.14
C GLU A 162 -6.02 -4.18 10.45
N LYS A 163 -5.52 -4.88 9.42
CA LYS A 163 -4.66 -6.06 9.56
C LYS A 163 -3.28 -5.73 10.12
N TYR A 164 -2.71 -4.60 9.73
CA TYR A 164 -1.33 -4.24 10.08
C TYR A 164 -1.19 -3.18 11.19
N THR A 165 -2.31 -2.56 11.61
CA THR A 165 -2.33 -1.51 12.63
C THR A 165 -3.49 -1.68 13.61
N CYS A 166 -3.53 -0.83 14.65
CA CYS A 166 -4.66 -0.73 15.57
C CYS A 166 -5.82 0.16 15.09
N VAL A 167 -5.71 0.79 13.91
CA VAL A 167 -6.81 1.59 13.33
C VAL A 167 -7.99 0.66 13.02
N ARG A 168 -9.22 1.12 13.27
CA ARG A 168 -10.44 0.41 12.89
C ARG A 168 -11.40 1.33 12.15
N PHE A 169 -12.11 0.78 11.18
CA PHE A 169 -13.15 1.49 10.45
C PHE A 169 -14.53 1.03 10.90
N LYS A 170 -15.48 1.96 11.01
CA LYS A 170 -16.85 1.65 11.43
C LYS A 170 -17.88 2.38 10.57
N PRO A 171 -18.81 1.68 9.88
CA PRO A 171 -19.92 2.34 9.21
C PRO A 171 -20.74 3.21 10.16
N ALA A 172 -21.05 4.44 9.74
CA ALA A 172 -21.79 5.42 10.52
C ALA A 172 -22.79 6.18 9.64
N THR A 173 -24.00 6.39 10.13
CA THR A 173 -25.07 7.15 9.45
C THR A 173 -25.28 8.55 10.03
N SER A 174 -24.60 8.87 11.13
CA SER A 174 -24.71 10.13 11.87
C SER A 174 -23.44 10.39 12.68
N GLY A 175 -23.29 11.62 13.17
CA GLY A 175 -22.07 12.07 13.86
C GLY A 175 -20.90 12.32 12.90
N TYR A 176 -19.81 12.82 13.47
CA TYR A 176 -18.59 13.16 12.74
C TYR A 176 -17.91 11.91 12.17
N ARG A 177 -17.62 11.93 10.87
CA ARG A 177 -17.13 10.76 10.11
C ARG A 177 -16.41 11.17 8.83
N VAL A 178 -15.62 10.25 8.27
CA VAL A 178 -15.14 10.32 6.89
C VAL A 178 -16.30 10.00 5.95
N GLU A 179 -16.52 10.83 4.95
CA GLU A 179 -17.52 10.60 3.92
C GLU A 179 -16.82 10.40 2.58
N VAL A 180 -16.83 9.16 2.11
CA VAL A 180 -16.36 8.80 0.77
C VAL A 180 -17.27 9.46 -0.26
N ARG A 181 -16.67 10.23 -1.17
CA ARG A 181 -17.38 11.04 -2.17
C ARG A 181 -16.93 10.71 -3.58
N GLU A 182 -17.86 10.83 -4.51
CA GLU A 182 -17.58 10.82 -5.95
C GLU A 182 -16.89 12.14 -6.33
N SER A 183 -15.81 12.05 -7.10
CA SER A 183 -14.96 13.14 -7.58
C SER A 183 -14.37 12.75 -8.94
N ALA A 184 -13.72 13.69 -9.65
CA ALA A 184 -12.90 13.31 -10.79
C ALA A 184 -11.50 12.85 -10.35
N GLY A 185 -10.94 13.49 -9.31
CA GLY A 185 -9.65 13.16 -8.70
C GLY A 185 -9.71 12.23 -7.48
N CYS A 186 -8.54 12.04 -6.87
CA CYS A 186 -8.32 11.40 -5.57
C CYS A 186 -7.79 12.47 -4.62
N SER A 187 -8.42 12.66 -3.45
CA SER A 187 -7.92 13.65 -2.48
C SER A 187 -8.48 13.43 -1.08
N SER A 188 -7.71 13.81 -0.05
CA SER A 188 -8.14 13.69 1.34
C SER A 188 -7.60 14.80 2.23
N TYR A 189 -8.26 15.00 3.37
CA TYR A 189 -7.75 15.91 4.41
C TYR A 189 -6.66 15.23 5.22
N VAL A 190 -5.61 15.99 5.56
CA VAL A 190 -4.58 15.50 6.48
C VAL A 190 -5.09 15.49 7.93
N GLY A 191 -5.39 14.30 8.41
CA GLY A 191 -5.87 14.02 9.76
C GLY A 191 -7.39 14.15 9.92
N LYS A 192 -7.81 14.30 11.18
CA LYS A 192 -9.20 14.58 11.53
C LYS A 192 -9.41 16.09 11.56
N ILE A 193 -10.29 16.66 10.73
CA ILE A 193 -10.61 18.10 10.81
C ILE A 193 -11.71 18.39 11.86
N ASP A 194 -11.89 19.67 12.22
CA ASP A 194 -13.00 20.15 13.05
C ASP A 194 -13.66 21.37 12.39
N ASP A 195 -14.19 21.15 11.18
CA ASP A 195 -14.84 22.19 10.36
C ASP A 195 -16.32 22.42 10.74
N ARG A 196 -16.81 21.71 11.75
CA ARG A 196 -18.21 21.67 12.24
C ARG A 196 -19.27 21.28 11.21
N LYS A 197 -18.91 20.85 9.99
CA LYS A 197 -19.88 20.42 8.96
C LYS A 197 -20.41 18.99 9.19
N GLY A 198 -19.77 18.23 10.07
CA GLY A 198 -20.22 16.90 10.49
C GLY A 198 -19.76 15.74 9.61
N THR A 199 -19.12 16.01 8.46
CA THR A 199 -18.35 15.03 7.68
C THR A 199 -17.11 15.69 7.08
N GLN A 200 -16.01 14.94 6.97
CA GLN A 200 -14.88 15.32 6.10
C GLN A 200 -14.88 14.47 4.84
N GLY A 201 -14.53 15.07 3.71
CA GLY A 201 -14.46 14.36 2.43
C GLY A 201 -13.26 13.40 2.38
N LEU A 202 -13.48 12.24 1.77
CA LEU A 202 -12.48 11.37 1.17
C LEU A 202 -12.92 11.19 -0.28
N ASN A 203 -12.31 11.94 -1.19
CA ASN A 203 -12.71 11.99 -2.59
C ASN A 203 -12.04 10.83 -3.34
N LEU A 204 -12.85 9.96 -3.95
CA LEU A 204 -12.39 8.76 -4.63
C LEU A 204 -13.18 8.55 -5.93
N GLY A 205 -12.70 9.14 -7.02
CA GLY A 205 -13.23 8.94 -8.37
C GLY A 205 -12.99 7.55 -8.94
N GLN A 206 -13.46 7.32 -10.18
CA GLN A 206 -13.30 6.06 -10.90
C GLN A 206 -11.83 5.61 -11.03
N ASN A 207 -10.93 6.57 -11.27
CA ASN A 207 -9.51 6.29 -11.51
C ASN A 207 -8.74 6.00 -10.22
N CYS A 208 -9.34 6.28 -9.05
CA CYS A 208 -8.72 6.06 -7.74
C CYS A 208 -8.80 4.60 -7.26
N MET A 209 -9.33 3.68 -8.07
CA MET A 209 -9.72 2.33 -7.65
C MET A 209 -8.57 1.31 -7.59
N SER A 210 -7.38 1.74 -7.13
CA SER A 210 -6.31 0.85 -6.66
C SER A 210 -6.28 0.80 -5.13
N ILE A 211 -5.91 -0.36 -4.59
CA ILE A 211 -5.66 -0.52 -3.14
C ILE A 211 -4.50 0.40 -2.70
N GLY A 212 -3.52 0.66 -3.58
CA GLY A 212 -2.42 1.58 -3.33
C GLY A 212 -2.91 3.01 -3.09
N THR A 213 -3.62 3.55 -4.08
CA THR A 213 -4.25 4.88 -4.04
C THR A 213 -5.15 5.06 -2.84
N ILE A 214 -6.08 4.13 -2.57
CA ILE A 214 -6.99 4.29 -1.42
C ILE A 214 -6.22 4.19 -0.09
N CYS A 215 -5.15 3.41 -0.02
CA CYS A 215 -4.26 3.40 1.15
C CYS A 215 -3.47 4.71 1.31
N HIS A 216 -3.13 5.40 0.22
CA HIS A 216 -2.53 6.74 0.23
C HIS A 216 -3.50 7.76 0.86
N GLU A 217 -4.71 7.85 0.34
CA GLU A 217 -5.74 8.77 0.86
C GLU A 217 -6.15 8.48 2.31
N LEU A 218 -6.14 7.20 2.71
CA LEU A 218 -6.31 6.81 4.11
C LEU A 218 -5.11 7.22 4.99
N SER A 219 -3.90 7.28 4.45
CA SER A 219 -2.72 7.77 5.18
C SER A 219 -2.79 9.28 5.42
N HIS A 220 -3.24 10.07 4.43
CA HIS A 220 -3.65 11.46 4.65
C HIS A 220 -4.71 11.54 5.73
N THR A 221 -5.78 10.75 5.63
CA THR A 221 -6.86 10.69 6.65
C THR A 221 -6.31 10.42 8.06
N PHE A 222 -5.24 9.63 8.21
CA PHE A 222 -4.59 9.38 9.51
C PHE A 222 -3.71 10.53 10.01
N GLY A 223 -3.32 11.47 9.14
CA GLY A 223 -2.52 12.64 9.47
C GLY A 223 -1.15 12.70 8.78
N PHE A 224 -0.87 11.87 7.78
CA PHE A 224 0.44 11.87 7.11
C PHE A 224 0.42 12.79 5.88
N PHE A 225 1.42 13.66 5.76
CA PHE A 225 1.79 14.33 4.50
C PHE A 225 2.77 13.45 3.72
N HIS A 226 3.22 13.93 2.58
CA HIS A 226 4.15 13.21 1.73
C HIS A 226 5.58 13.08 2.28
N VAL A 227 6.30 12.09 1.76
CA VAL A 227 7.71 11.83 2.08
C VAL A 227 8.62 12.84 1.39
N GLN A 228 8.33 13.27 0.15
CA GLN A 228 9.12 14.30 -0.54
C GLN A 228 8.84 15.73 -0.07
N SER A 229 7.86 15.98 0.82
CA SER A 229 7.77 17.27 1.52
C SER A 229 8.51 17.27 2.85
N ARG A 230 8.97 16.12 3.38
CA ARG A 230 9.74 16.04 4.64
C ARG A 230 10.84 17.09 4.78
N PHE A 231 10.87 17.74 5.94
CA PHE A 231 11.90 18.73 6.30
C PHE A 231 13.36 18.22 6.22
N ASP A 232 13.59 16.90 6.16
CA ASP A 232 14.91 16.28 6.02
C ASP A 232 15.20 15.70 4.62
N ARG A 233 14.30 15.86 3.64
CA ARG A 233 14.41 15.27 2.29
C ARG A 233 15.69 15.67 1.57
N ASP A 234 16.18 16.89 1.78
CA ASP A 234 17.33 17.47 1.05
C ASP A 234 18.66 16.79 1.43
N ARG A 235 18.60 15.76 2.30
CA ARG A 235 19.69 14.81 2.59
C ARG A 235 19.65 13.56 1.70
N TYR A 236 18.54 13.34 0.99
CA TYR A 236 18.20 12.11 0.26
C TYR A 236 17.91 12.38 -1.23
N VAL A 237 17.24 13.49 -1.53
CA VAL A 237 16.91 13.96 -2.88
C VAL A 237 17.40 15.38 -3.15
N ASP A 238 17.37 15.78 -4.42
CA ASP A 238 17.51 17.15 -4.94
C ASP A 238 16.31 17.45 -5.85
N ILE A 239 15.73 18.64 -5.73
CA ILE A 239 14.55 19.06 -6.52
C ILE A 239 15.00 20.03 -7.63
N ASP A 240 14.70 19.71 -8.90
CA ASP A 240 14.95 20.63 -10.02
C ASP A 240 13.76 21.58 -10.23
N PHE A 241 13.74 22.67 -9.46
CA PHE A 241 12.78 23.77 -9.62
C PHE A 241 12.84 24.48 -10.98
N ASN A 242 13.82 24.19 -11.85
CA ASN A 242 13.80 24.65 -13.24
C ASN A 242 13.04 23.70 -14.16
N ASN A 243 12.83 22.44 -13.76
CA ASN A 243 12.04 21.45 -14.49
C ASN A 243 10.61 21.29 -13.96
N ILE A 244 10.25 21.89 -12.82
CA ILE A 244 8.86 21.90 -12.34
C ILE A 244 8.02 22.94 -13.09
N LEU A 245 6.76 22.61 -13.38
CA LEU A 245 5.75 23.51 -13.94
C LEU A 245 5.58 24.77 -13.05
N SER A 246 5.23 25.91 -13.65
CA SER A 246 5.38 27.20 -12.93
C SER A 246 4.33 27.45 -11.85
N GLY A 247 3.18 26.77 -11.88
CA GLY A 247 2.19 26.83 -10.79
C GLY A 247 2.60 25.94 -9.61
N ASP A 248 3.27 24.84 -9.90
CA ASP A 248 3.23 23.62 -9.09
C ASP A 248 4.47 23.45 -8.21
N LYS A 249 5.32 24.49 -8.16
CA LYS A 249 6.51 24.54 -7.29
C LYS A 249 6.17 24.42 -5.81
N HIS A 250 4.97 24.84 -5.42
CA HIS A 250 4.47 24.76 -4.04
C HIS A 250 4.22 23.31 -3.59
N ASN A 251 3.97 22.37 -4.52
CA ASN A 251 3.89 20.93 -4.24
C ASN A 251 5.26 20.32 -3.83
N PHE A 252 6.33 21.12 -3.91
CA PHE A 252 7.67 20.78 -3.45
C PHE A 252 8.15 21.70 -2.34
N ASP A 253 7.28 22.44 -1.66
CA ASP A 253 7.68 23.12 -0.44
C ASP A 253 8.07 22.09 0.65
N LEU A 254 8.89 22.54 1.60
CA LEU A 254 9.26 21.72 2.75
C LEU A 254 8.17 21.83 3.81
N GLU A 255 7.67 20.68 4.24
CA GLU A 255 7.02 20.51 5.53
C GLU A 255 7.73 21.35 6.60
N PRO A 256 7.01 22.20 7.34
CA PRO A 256 7.65 23.05 8.33
C PRO A 256 8.20 22.19 9.47
N ALA A 257 9.51 22.17 9.65
CA ALA A 257 10.15 21.35 10.67
C ALA A 257 9.52 21.53 12.07
N ASP A 258 8.96 22.71 12.40
CA ASP A 258 8.22 23.03 13.64
C ASP A 258 6.77 22.58 13.76
N LYS A 259 6.25 21.99 12.69
CA LYS A 259 5.10 21.10 12.67
C LYS A 259 5.46 19.76 12.01
N THR A 260 6.75 19.37 11.88
CA THR A 260 7.20 18.03 11.37
C THR A 260 8.29 17.22 12.19
N THR A 261 8.16 15.88 12.33
CA THR A 261 8.83 14.87 13.21
C THR A 261 8.72 13.47 12.63
N LEU A 262 9.87 12.90 12.30
CA LEU A 262 9.98 11.69 11.52
C LEU A 262 9.53 10.41 12.27
N ARG A 263 9.12 10.51 13.54
CA ARG A 263 8.77 9.37 14.43
C ARG A 263 9.82 8.27 14.47
N ASP A 264 11.10 8.59 14.29
CA ASP A 264 12.19 7.63 14.09
C ASP A 264 11.89 6.64 12.94
N ILE A 265 11.31 7.15 11.85
CA ILE A 265 11.11 6.48 10.56
C ILE A 265 12.15 7.08 9.58
N PRO A 266 13.02 6.26 8.97
CA PRO A 266 13.94 6.71 7.93
C PRO A 266 13.22 7.37 6.75
N TYR A 267 13.95 8.08 5.91
CA TYR A 267 13.43 8.46 4.59
C TYR A 267 13.30 7.20 3.73
N GLU A 268 12.17 7.05 3.04
CA GLU A 268 11.89 5.84 2.25
C GLU A 268 11.35 6.22 0.87
N PHE A 269 12.14 5.91 -0.17
CA PHE A 269 11.82 6.22 -1.56
C PHE A 269 10.59 5.45 -2.06
N GLY A 270 10.50 4.15 -1.73
CA GLY A 270 9.36 3.29 -2.07
C GLY A 270 8.21 3.35 -1.07
N SER A 271 8.09 4.40 -0.26
CA SER A 271 6.85 4.67 0.51
C SER A 271 5.71 4.94 -0.46
N ASN A 272 4.49 4.54 -0.11
CA ASN A 272 3.32 4.89 -0.92
C ASN A 272 2.97 6.39 -0.85
N MET A 273 3.55 7.11 0.12
CA MET A 273 3.39 8.55 0.34
C MET A 273 4.54 9.36 -0.26
N HIS A 274 5.39 8.78 -1.10
CA HIS A 274 6.42 9.51 -1.84
C HIS A 274 5.94 9.73 -3.28
N TYR A 275 6.05 10.95 -3.81
CA TYR A 275 5.79 11.24 -5.24
C TYR A 275 6.61 10.35 -6.17
N TYR A 276 6.10 10.13 -7.37
CA TYR A 276 6.91 9.58 -8.45
C TYR A 276 7.89 10.66 -8.93
N HIS A 277 9.03 10.23 -9.46
CA HIS A 277 10.19 11.12 -9.59
C HIS A 277 10.07 12.17 -10.71
N LYS A 278 8.98 12.14 -11.49
CA LYS A 278 8.67 13.05 -12.59
C LYS A 278 7.42 13.91 -12.34
N ASP A 279 6.80 13.81 -11.18
CA ASP A 279 5.55 14.51 -10.89
C ASP A 279 5.74 16.03 -11.11
N PHE A 280 4.76 16.67 -11.74
CA PHE A 280 4.79 18.09 -12.12
C PHE A 280 5.98 18.53 -13.02
N ALA A 281 6.67 17.59 -13.69
CA ALA A 281 7.78 17.91 -14.58
C ALA A 281 7.31 18.53 -15.91
N ARG A 282 7.78 19.75 -16.20
CA ARG A 282 7.60 20.44 -17.48
C ARG A 282 8.23 19.69 -18.67
N ASP A 283 9.34 18.99 -18.43
CA ASP A 283 9.97 18.08 -19.40
C ASP A 283 10.02 16.67 -18.81
N GLU A 284 8.97 15.89 -19.07
CA GLU A 284 8.81 14.47 -18.64
C GLU A 284 9.95 13.53 -19.11
N SER A 285 10.83 13.97 -20.03
CA SER A 285 12.04 13.20 -20.35
C SER A 285 13.06 13.21 -19.20
N LYS A 286 12.88 14.09 -18.20
CA LYS A 286 13.76 14.28 -17.04
C LYS A 286 12.98 14.21 -15.73
N PRO A 287 13.56 13.68 -14.65
CA PRO A 287 13.00 13.82 -13.30
C PRO A 287 12.80 15.29 -12.88
N ALA A 288 11.83 15.51 -12.00
CA ALA A 288 11.77 16.68 -11.12
C ALA A 288 12.49 16.39 -9.79
N ILE A 289 12.44 15.14 -9.32
CA ILE A 289 13.08 14.67 -8.08
C ILE A 289 14.27 13.76 -8.44
N TYR A 290 15.47 14.16 -8.03
CA TYR A 290 16.70 13.37 -8.24
C TYR A 290 17.15 12.73 -6.93
N ALA A 291 17.33 11.41 -6.90
CA ALA A 291 17.97 10.73 -5.78
C ALA A 291 19.46 11.11 -5.72
N LYS A 292 19.96 11.48 -4.53
CA LYS A 292 21.38 11.81 -4.34
C LYS A 292 22.28 10.63 -4.71
N PRO A 293 23.58 10.85 -5.04
CA PRO A 293 24.47 9.79 -5.54
C PRO A 293 24.53 8.51 -4.69
N ALA A 294 24.43 8.61 -3.36
CA ALA A 294 24.39 7.46 -2.44
C ALA A 294 23.10 6.62 -2.53
N TYR A 295 22.02 7.21 -3.04
CA TYR A 295 20.67 6.64 -3.15
C TYR A 295 20.20 6.48 -4.60
N LYS A 296 21.05 6.77 -5.60
CA LYS A 296 20.72 6.74 -7.04
C LYS A 296 20.03 5.45 -7.48
N VAL A 297 20.29 4.33 -6.81
CA VAL A 297 19.61 3.05 -7.05
C VAL A 297 18.09 3.17 -6.97
N TYR A 298 17.54 4.01 -6.09
CA TYR A 298 16.10 4.17 -5.87
C TYR A 298 15.41 5.16 -6.83
N GLN A 299 16.14 5.75 -7.78
CA GLN A 299 15.62 6.81 -8.66
C GLN A 299 14.31 6.44 -9.39
N GLU A 300 14.28 5.25 -9.98
CA GLU A 300 13.16 4.75 -10.79
C GLU A 300 12.11 3.99 -9.94
N GLY A 301 12.35 3.87 -8.64
CA GLY A 301 11.49 3.16 -7.68
C GLY A 301 10.98 4.08 -6.56
N MET A 302 10.86 5.38 -6.85
CA MET A 302 10.11 6.32 -6.02
C MET A 302 8.61 6.12 -6.24
N MET A 303 7.81 6.33 -5.20
CA MET A 303 6.38 5.98 -5.13
C MET A 303 6.12 4.48 -5.16
N GLY A 304 5.99 3.87 -3.97
CA GLY A 304 5.65 2.46 -3.85
C GLY A 304 4.16 2.20 -4.03
N ARG A 305 3.80 1.15 -4.77
CA ARG A 305 2.39 0.80 -5.02
C ARG A 305 1.54 0.46 -3.79
N LEU A 306 2.14 0.13 -2.65
CA LEU A 306 1.45 -0.22 -1.40
C LEU A 306 2.23 0.32 -0.20
N PRO A 307 1.55 0.59 0.93
CA PRO A 307 2.22 1.02 2.15
C PRO A 307 3.27 0.01 2.61
N THR A 308 4.45 0.53 2.92
CA THR A 308 5.62 -0.25 3.32
C THR A 308 5.53 -0.69 4.78
N PHE A 309 6.55 -1.42 5.23
CA PHE A 309 6.74 -1.70 6.64
C PHE A 309 6.93 -0.42 7.48
N TYR A 310 7.52 0.64 6.91
CA TYR A 310 7.73 1.90 7.61
C TYR A 310 6.51 2.82 7.60
N ASP A 311 5.69 2.80 6.54
CA ASP A 311 4.38 3.47 6.53
C ASP A 311 3.48 2.87 7.63
N ILE A 312 3.39 1.53 7.68
CA ILE A 312 2.72 0.77 8.74
C ILE A 312 3.27 1.09 10.13
N LEU A 313 4.60 1.15 10.30
CA LEU A 313 5.23 1.50 11.58
C LEU A 313 4.96 2.96 11.96
N GLY A 314 4.90 3.87 10.99
CA GLY A 314 4.55 5.27 11.17
C GLY A 314 3.16 5.43 11.76
N VAL A 315 2.15 4.79 11.15
CA VAL A 315 0.77 4.76 11.65
C VAL A 315 0.69 4.11 13.04
N ASN A 316 1.37 2.97 13.24
CA ASN A 316 1.42 2.30 14.53
C ASN A 316 2.03 3.15 15.66
N LYS A 317 3.06 3.96 15.35
CA LYS A 317 3.64 4.93 16.28
C LYS A 317 2.73 6.14 16.50
N HIS A 318 2.07 6.65 15.46
CA HIS A 318 1.17 7.81 15.57
C HIS A 318 -0.01 7.53 16.52
N PHE A 319 -0.63 6.35 16.38
CA PHE A 319 -1.77 5.93 17.18
C PHE A 319 -1.40 5.06 18.39
N ASN A 320 -0.13 5.07 18.81
CA ASN A 320 0.39 4.34 19.97
C ASN A 320 -0.11 2.88 20.06
N CYS A 321 -0.17 2.18 18.93
CA CYS A 321 -0.80 0.86 18.81
C CYS A 321 -0.11 -0.22 19.68
N ALA A 322 1.14 0.02 20.10
CA ALA A 322 1.84 -0.80 21.07
C ALA A 322 1.09 -0.92 22.43
N ALA A 323 0.24 0.05 22.78
CA ALA A 323 -0.59 0.01 23.98
C ALA A 323 -1.60 -1.16 24.04
N ASN A 324 -1.89 -1.84 22.91
CA ASN A 324 -2.65 -3.08 22.89
C ASN A 324 -1.95 -4.22 23.63
N CYS A 325 -0.62 -4.22 23.63
CA CYS A 325 0.19 -5.33 24.11
C CYS A 325 0.67 -5.10 25.54
N LYS A 326 0.00 -5.78 26.49
CA LYS A 326 0.34 -5.75 27.92
C LYS A 326 1.74 -6.28 28.26
N SER A 327 2.33 -7.06 27.37
CA SER A 327 3.69 -7.60 27.47
C SER A 327 4.41 -7.42 26.14
N SER A 328 5.68 -7.01 26.21
CA SER A 328 6.57 -6.91 25.05
C SER A 328 7.16 -8.27 24.68
N ILE A 329 7.24 -8.57 23.39
CA ILE A 329 8.05 -9.69 22.87
C ILE A 329 9.25 -9.16 22.08
N SER A 330 10.33 -9.94 22.02
CA SER A 330 11.44 -9.68 21.09
C SER A 330 11.12 -10.24 19.70
N CYS A 331 11.50 -9.51 18.66
CA CYS A 331 11.34 -9.86 17.25
C CYS A 331 12.70 -9.79 16.54
N SER A 332 12.92 -10.68 15.58
CA SER A 332 14.17 -10.75 14.80
C SER A 332 14.06 -10.00 13.47
N ASN A 333 15.20 -9.77 12.81
CA ASN A 333 15.28 -9.28 11.42
C ASN A 333 14.47 -7.99 11.14
N GLY A 334 14.41 -7.08 12.11
CA GLY A 334 13.68 -5.82 12.00
C GLY A 334 12.17 -5.92 12.23
N GLY A 335 11.64 -7.10 12.60
CA GLY A 335 10.24 -7.25 13.00
C GLY A 335 9.87 -6.42 14.22
N ILE A 336 8.58 -6.09 14.31
CA ILE A 336 7.96 -5.43 15.45
C ILE A 336 6.89 -6.36 16.04
N GLN A 337 6.43 -6.11 17.26
CA GLN A 337 5.32 -6.85 17.83
C GLN A 337 4.04 -6.57 17.03
N ASP A 338 3.29 -7.61 16.68
CA ASP A 338 2.00 -7.48 16.03
C ASP A 338 0.98 -6.91 17.02
N VAL A 339 0.43 -5.74 16.70
CA VAL A 339 -0.51 -4.97 17.55
C VAL A 339 -1.92 -5.58 17.59
N ASN A 340 -2.19 -6.53 16.70
CA ASN A 340 -3.43 -7.29 16.60
C ASN A 340 -3.26 -8.71 17.17
N ASN A 341 -2.03 -9.24 17.20
CA ASN A 341 -1.68 -10.48 17.88
C ASN A 341 -0.37 -10.35 18.69
N CYS A 342 -0.48 -9.84 19.91
CA CYS A 342 0.66 -9.58 20.80
C CYS A 342 1.55 -10.79 21.15
N SER A 343 1.18 -12.02 20.78
CA SER A 343 2.07 -13.19 20.92
C SER A 343 3.10 -13.33 19.78
N LYS A 344 2.84 -12.68 18.64
CA LYS A 344 3.59 -12.80 17.38
C LYS A 344 4.18 -11.48 16.92
N CYS A 345 5.15 -11.56 16.02
CA CYS A 345 5.76 -10.41 15.38
C CYS A 345 5.17 -10.15 14.00
N LEU A 346 4.95 -8.88 13.67
CA LEU A 346 4.80 -8.41 12.31
C LEU A 346 6.18 -8.33 11.66
N CYS A 347 6.37 -9.09 10.58
CA CYS A 347 7.67 -9.26 9.93
C CYS A 347 7.82 -8.36 8.70
N PRO A 348 9.02 -7.81 8.45
CA PRO A 348 9.33 -7.18 7.18
C PRO A 348 9.31 -8.21 6.06
N LEU A 349 9.09 -7.73 4.84
CA LEU A 349 9.12 -8.56 3.64
C LEU A 349 10.43 -9.37 3.58
N GLY A 350 10.29 -10.69 3.39
CA GLY A 350 11.41 -11.64 3.41
C GLY A 350 11.56 -12.45 4.69
N TRP A 351 10.78 -12.14 5.73
CA TRP A 351 10.79 -12.86 6.99
C TRP A 351 9.39 -13.30 7.43
N ALA A 352 9.32 -14.38 8.17
CA ALA A 352 8.08 -15.03 8.59
C ALA A 352 8.23 -15.80 9.91
N GLY A 353 7.11 -16.36 10.36
CA GLY A 353 6.97 -17.05 11.65
C GLY A 353 6.88 -16.09 12.82
N ASP A 354 6.44 -16.60 13.97
CA ASP A 354 6.01 -15.81 15.14
C ASP A 354 7.08 -14.87 15.74
N LYS A 355 8.35 -15.01 15.33
CA LYS A 355 9.50 -14.19 15.74
C LYS A 355 10.31 -13.59 14.57
N CYS A 356 9.83 -13.71 13.33
CA CYS A 356 10.51 -13.26 12.11
C CYS A 356 11.89 -13.90 11.85
N THR A 357 12.08 -15.14 12.32
CA THR A 357 13.33 -15.91 12.18
C THR A 357 13.31 -16.88 10.99
N GLN A 358 12.17 -17.05 10.33
CA GLN A 358 11.99 -18.01 9.24
C GLN A 358 11.92 -17.26 7.90
N ALA A 359 12.28 -17.92 6.80
CA ALA A 359 11.91 -17.44 5.47
C ALA A 359 10.40 -17.68 5.23
N PRO A 360 9.73 -16.92 4.33
CA PRO A 360 8.34 -17.15 3.97
C PRO A 360 8.15 -18.59 3.45
N ARG A 361 7.08 -19.27 3.90
CA ARG A 361 6.80 -20.69 3.55
C ARG A 361 6.77 -20.94 2.03
N GLU A 362 6.33 -19.95 1.24
CA GLU A 362 6.25 -20.01 -0.22
C GLU A 362 7.53 -19.53 -0.95
N SER A 363 8.63 -19.28 -0.24
CA SER A 363 9.85 -18.74 -0.85
C SER A 363 10.67 -19.81 -1.59
N ASN A 364 10.85 -19.60 -2.88
CA ASN A 364 11.73 -20.43 -3.70
C ASN A 364 13.20 -20.11 -3.39
N THR A 365 13.83 -20.92 -2.55
CA THR A 365 15.25 -20.76 -2.23
C THR A 365 16.13 -21.18 -3.41
N ARG A 366 17.08 -20.33 -3.81
CA ARG A 366 18.03 -20.56 -4.91
C ARG A 366 19.46 -20.39 -4.39
N LEU A 367 20.36 -21.31 -4.76
CA LEU A 367 21.77 -21.21 -4.42
C LEU A 367 22.56 -20.48 -5.52
N SER A 368 23.39 -19.53 -5.09
CA SER A 368 24.26 -18.73 -5.94
C SER A 368 25.68 -19.31 -5.99
N THR A 369 26.37 -19.12 -7.10
CA THR A 369 27.75 -19.58 -7.35
C THR A 369 28.55 -18.46 -8.01
N THR A 370 29.88 -18.54 -7.99
CA THR A 370 30.75 -17.57 -8.70
C THR A 370 30.43 -17.49 -10.21
N SER A 371 30.09 -18.62 -10.82
CA SER A 371 29.52 -18.67 -12.17
C SER A 371 28.13 -18.02 -12.21
N SER A 372 27.91 -17.14 -13.19
CA SER A 372 26.61 -16.52 -13.44
C SER A 372 25.52 -17.56 -13.67
N ARG A 373 24.40 -17.38 -12.97
CA ARG A 373 23.15 -18.13 -13.15
C ARG A 373 22.10 -17.20 -13.70
N TYR A 374 21.19 -17.77 -14.47
CA TYR A 374 20.00 -17.09 -14.96
C TYR A 374 18.78 -17.74 -14.33
N PHE A 375 17.76 -16.93 -14.07
CA PHE A 375 16.46 -17.41 -13.64
C PHE A 375 15.39 -16.58 -14.34
N MET A 376 14.53 -17.28 -15.07
CA MET A 376 13.27 -16.76 -15.59
C MET A 376 12.15 -17.23 -14.66
N HIS A 377 11.33 -16.30 -14.18
CA HIS A 377 10.05 -16.62 -13.56
C HIS A 377 8.92 -16.16 -14.46
N ASN A 378 8.05 -17.08 -14.82
CA ASN A 378 6.75 -16.78 -15.39
C ASN A 378 5.71 -16.89 -14.28
N THR A 379 4.85 -15.90 -14.15
CA THR A 379 3.64 -16.00 -13.33
C THR A 379 2.56 -16.70 -14.17
N ASP A 380 2.66 -18.03 -14.29
CA ASP A 380 1.96 -18.84 -15.32
C ASP A 380 0.41 -18.81 -15.31
N GLN A 381 -0.24 -18.07 -14.42
CA GLN A 381 -1.71 -17.99 -14.33
C GLN A 381 -2.24 -16.65 -14.83
N PHE A 382 -2.91 -16.69 -15.99
CA PHE A 382 -3.87 -15.65 -16.35
C PHE A 382 -5.06 -15.75 -15.38
N SER A 383 -5.22 -14.78 -14.50
CA SER A 383 -6.32 -14.76 -13.54
C SER A 383 -7.46 -13.92 -14.10
N GLN A 384 -8.63 -14.52 -14.29
CA GLN A 384 -9.88 -13.81 -14.63
C GLN A 384 -10.36 -12.87 -13.50
N VAL A 385 -9.65 -12.86 -12.37
CA VAL A 385 -9.88 -11.98 -11.22
C VAL A 385 -8.67 -11.05 -11.12
N PHE A 386 -8.90 -9.75 -10.88
CA PHE A 386 -7.85 -8.77 -10.59
C PHE A 386 -7.18 -9.04 -9.23
N LYS A 387 -6.43 -10.13 -9.15
CA LYS A 387 -5.72 -10.61 -7.96
C LYS A 387 -4.22 -10.53 -8.20
N TYR A 388 -3.51 -9.93 -7.24
CA TYR A 388 -2.06 -9.95 -7.21
C TYR A 388 -1.53 -11.38 -7.03
N ILE A 389 -0.78 -11.86 -8.01
CA ILE A 389 0.06 -13.05 -7.89
C ILE A 389 1.41 -12.56 -7.39
N VAL A 390 1.83 -13.02 -6.21
CA VAL A 390 3.11 -12.68 -5.59
C VAL A 390 3.96 -13.94 -5.46
N LYS A 391 5.25 -13.86 -5.78
CA LYS A 391 6.23 -14.93 -5.56
C LYS A 391 7.49 -14.41 -4.92
N MET A 392 7.92 -15.10 -3.86
CA MET A 392 9.13 -14.79 -3.11
C MET A 392 10.27 -15.72 -3.56
N ILE A 393 11.45 -15.16 -3.79
CA ILE A 393 12.65 -15.89 -4.19
C ILE A 393 13.78 -15.46 -3.26
N LEU A 394 14.42 -16.43 -2.61
CA LEU A 394 15.53 -16.18 -1.69
C LEU A 394 16.82 -16.71 -2.29
N ILE A 395 17.69 -15.82 -2.75
CA ILE A 395 18.99 -16.16 -3.34
C ILE A 395 20.02 -16.18 -2.20
N LYS A 396 20.72 -17.31 -2.03
CA LYS A 396 21.77 -17.47 -1.01
C LYS A 396 23.14 -17.72 -1.66
N ALA A 397 24.11 -16.87 -1.36
CA ALA A 397 25.52 -17.08 -1.65
C ALA A 397 26.19 -17.92 -0.53
N PRO A 398 27.36 -18.52 -0.81
CA PRO A 398 28.19 -19.16 0.22
C PRO A 398 28.51 -18.20 1.39
N ALA A 399 28.76 -18.76 2.57
CA ALA A 399 29.11 -17.95 3.74
C ALA A 399 30.37 -17.09 3.46
N GLY A 400 30.30 -15.80 3.84
CA GLY A 400 31.36 -14.82 3.56
C GLY A 400 31.33 -14.20 2.16
N MET A 401 30.47 -14.68 1.26
CA MET A 401 30.21 -14.07 -0.06
C MET A 401 28.93 -13.25 -0.05
N LYS A 402 28.74 -12.41 -1.07
CA LYS A 402 27.54 -11.63 -1.35
C LYS A 402 26.85 -12.10 -2.62
N VAL A 403 25.56 -11.82 -2.76
CA VAL A 403 24.82 -12.01 -4.02
C VAL A 403 24.97 -10.74 -4.85
N GLN A 404 25.46 -10.88 -6.09
CA GLN A 404 25.39 -9.83 -7.10
C GLN A 404 24.32 -10.21 -8.13
N MET A 405 23.42 -9.29 -8.45
CA MET A 405 22.29 -9.52 -9.36
C MET A 405 22.09 -8.34 -10.33
N THR A 406 21.69 -8.64 -11.56
CA THR A 406 21.27 -7.66 -12.57
C THR A 406 19.90 -8.11 -13.11
N PRO A 407 18.83 -7.30 -12.95
CA PRO A 407 17.57 -7.49 -13.66
C PRO A 407 17.80 -7.36 -15.17
N LYS A 408 17.15 -8.21 -15.99
CA LYS A 408 17.33 -8.20 -17.46
C LYS A 408 16.06 -7.96 -18.23
N VAL A 409 14.96 -8.62 -17.86
CA VAL A 409 13.66 -8.51 -18.54
C VAL A 409 12.57 -8.53 -17.48
N LEU A 410 11.57 -7.66 -17.64
CA LEU A 410 10.41 -7.54 -16.77
C LEU A 410 9.15 -7.40 -17.61
N GLY A 411 8.63 -8.55 -18.05
CA GLY A 411 7.39 -8.66 -18.83
C GLY A 411 7.43 -7.96 -20.20
N THR A 412 6.24 -7.77 -20.76
CA THR A 412 5.99 -7.03 -22.01
C THR A 412 5.30 -5.68 -21.75
N ARG A 413 5.04 -5.36 -20.48
CA ARG A 413 4.39 -4.15 -20.00
C ARG A 413 5.28 -3.45 -18.97
N TRP A 414 5.01 -2.19 -18.75
CA TRP A 414 5.67 -1.31 -17.79
C TRP A 414 4.61 -0.33 -17.26
N SER A 415 4.86 0.31 -16.12
CA SER A 415 4.00 1.33 -15.50
C SER A 415 4.88 2.40 -14.83
N ASN A 416 4.35 3.59 -14.55
CA ASN A 416 5.06 4.64 -13.80
C ASN A 416 5.17 4.28 -12.30
N SER A 417 4.07 3.78 -11.73
CA SER A 417 3.85 3.53 -10.30
C SER A 417 4.31 2.16 -9.79
N CYS A 418 4.81 1.32 -10.68
CA CYS A 418 5.02 -0.11 -10.45
C CYS A 418 3.80 -0.84 -9.86
N ASP A 419 2.56 -0.39 -10.09
CA ASP A 419 1.38 -1.04 -9.50
C ASP A 419 1.06 -2.41 -10.13
N PRO A 420 0.71 -2.54 -11.42
CA PRO A 420 0.24 -3.80 -11.98
C PRO A 420 1.29 -4.91 -11.98
N MET A 421 2.59 -4.58 -12.08
CA MET A 421 3.65 -5.58 -12.07
C MET A 421 5.02 -4.98 -11.75
N GLY A 422 5.90 -5.81 -11.21
CA GLY A 422 7.29 -5.47 -10.98
C GLY A 422 8.05 -6.51 -10.16
N ILE A 423 9.29 -6.17 -9.84
CA ILE A 423 10.07 -6.84 -8.80
C ILE A 423 10.48 -5.85 -7.72
N GLU A 424 10.55 -6.32 -6.47
CA GLU A 424 11.23 -5.63 -5.38
C GLU A 424 12.44 -6.45 -4.92
N ILE A 425 13.62 -5.84 -4.92
CA ILE A 425 14.89 -6.48 -4.61
C ILE A 425 15.38 -5.97 -3.25
N LYS A 426 15.28 -6.78 -2.21
CA LYS A 426 15.87 -6.50 -0.89
C LYS A 426 17.31 -6.98 -0.88
N PHE A 427 18.24 -6.02 -0.86
CA PHE A 427 19.68 -6.26 -0.87
C PHE A 427 20.41 -5.74 0.40
N LEU A 428 19.72 -4.95 1.23
CA LEU A 428 20.23 -4.47 2.50
C LEU A 428 20.18 -5.53 3.60
N LYS A 429 21.02 -5.39 4.63
CA LYS A 429 21.01 -6.22 5.84
C LYS A 429 19.77 -5.94 6.71
N ASP A 430 19.29 -4.71 6.71
CA ASP A 430 17.98 -4.36 7.28
C ASP A 430 16.89 -4.64 6.24
N ALA A 431 15.92 -5.49 6.58
CA ALA A 431 14.84 -5.88 5.68
C ALA A 431 13.63 -4.92 5.72
N ARG A 432 13.61 -3.96 6.67
CA ARG A 432 12.52 -2.99 6.83
C ARG A 432 12.36 -2.04 5.64
N PRO A 433 13.39 -1.33 5.16
CA PRO A 433 13.26 -0.40 4.04
C PRO A 433 12.84 -1.12 2.76
N SER A 434 11.99 -0.50 1.94
CA SER A 434 11.71 -0.91 0.57
C SER A 434 13.01 -1.25 -0.20
N GLY A 435 12.93 -2.33 -0.97
CA GLY A 435 14.00 -2.73 -1.87
C GLY A 435 14.10 -1.83 -3.10
N LEU A 436 14.99 -2.18 -4.03
CA LEU A 436 14.93 -1.62 -5.38
C LEU A 436 13.66 -2.16 -6.05
N GLN A 437 12.68 -1.29 -6.28
CA GLN A 437 11.53 -1.59 -7.12
C GLN A 437 11.88 -1.41 -8.60
N VAL A 438 11.44 -2.35 -9.43
CA VAL A 438 11.68 -2.32 -10.87
C VAL A 438 10.43 -2.79 -11.61
N CYS A 439 9.90 -1.93 -12.47
CA CYS A 439 8.75 -2.23 -13.33
C CYS A 439 8.91 -1.72 -14.78
N ASP A 440 9.97 -0.96 -15.08
CA ASP A 440 10.27 -0.52 -16.46
C ASP A 440 11.47 -1.28 -17.04
N TRP A 441 11.20 -2.15 -18.02
CA TRP A 441 12.20 -2.91 -18.76
C TRP A 441 12.96 -2.09 -19.80
N ARG A 442 12.50 -0.86 -20.12
CA ARG A 442 13.15 0.05 -21.09
C ARG A 442 14.33 0.77 -20.46
N VAL A 443 14.33 0.94 -19.14
CA VAL A 443 15.42 1.56 -18.38
C VAL A 443 16.51 0.53 -18.09
N GLN A 444 17.78 0.89 -18.32
CA GLN A 444 18.90 0.02 -18.01
C GLN A 444 19.05 -0.15 -16.49
N GLN A 445 18.75 -1.34 -16.00
CA GLN A 445 18.72 -1.63 -14.58
C GLN A 445 20.13 -1.80 -13.98
N PRO A 446 20.37 -1.29 -12.76
CA PRO A 446 21.66 -1.37 -12.11
C PRO A 446 22.01 -2.80 -11.67
N THR A 447 23.30 -3.14 -11.67
CA THR A 447 23.82 -4.32 -10.98
C THR A 447 23.86 -4.06 -9.47
N ILE A 448 23.06 -4.80 -8.72
CA ILE A 448 22.95 -4.72 -7.26
C ILE A 448 23.84 -5.76 -6.60
N THR A 449 24.46 -5.42 -5.48
CA THR A 449 25.20 -6.37 -4.64
C THR A 449 24.66 -6.29 -3.21
N SER A 450 24.33 -7.44 -2.62
CA SER A 450 23.77 -7.49 -1.26
C SER A 450 24.80 -7.18 -0.18
N GLU A 451 24.33 -6.66 0.96
CA GLU A 451 25.16 -6.43 2.15
C GLU A 451 25.50 -7.73 2.88
N THR A 452 24.66 -8.76 2.74
CA THR A 452 24.79 -10.09 3.34
C THR A 452 24.99 -11.16 2.26
N ASN A 453 25.11 -12.43 2.67
CA ASN A 453 25.10 -13.56 1.74
C ASN A 453 23.69 -13.94 1.24
N GLU A 454 22.67 -13.15 1.55
CA GLU A 454 21.28 -13.39 1.16
C GLU A 454 20.72 -12.17 0.40
N MET A 455 19.91 -12.43 -0.63
CA MET A 455 19.16 -11.42 -1.36
C MET A 455 17.76 -11.96 -1.63
N LEU A 456 16.74 -11.17 -1.31
CA LEU A 456 15.36 -11.54 -1.52
C LEU A 456 14.80 -10.75 -2.70
N VAL A 457 14.12 -11.45 -3.60
CA VAL A 457 13.37 -10.85 -4.71
C VAL A 457 11.90 -11.23 -4.53
N GLN A 458 11.04 -10.22 -4.42
CA GLN A 458 9.61 -10.37 -4.63
C GLN A 458 9.31 -10.09 -6.10
N ALA A 459 8.65 -11.01 -6.79
CA ALA A 459 8.01 -10.73 -8.08
C ALA A 459 6.51 -10.63 -7.87
N TYR A 460 5.85 -9.68 -8.53
CA TYR A 460 4.41 -9.51 -8.46
C TYR A 460 3.80 -9.06 -9.80
N THR A 461 2.55 -9.43 -10.01
CA THR A 461 1.74 -9.11 -11.20
C THR A 461 0.26 -9.10 -10.84
N LEU A 462 -0.55 -8.33 -11.55
CA LEU A 462 -2.01 -8.25 -11.43
C LEU A 462 -2.65 -8.88 -12.67
N GLY A 463 -3.33 -10.03 -12.51
CA GLY A 463 -4.08 -10.71 -13.58
C GLY A 463 -3.24 -11.38 -14.69
N ASP A 464 -2.16 -10.74 -15.14
CA ASP A 464 -1.41 -11.08 -16.35
C ASP A 464 -0.11 -11.87 -16.10
N GLN A 465 0.39 -12.52 -17.15
CA GLN A 465 1.71 -13.18 -17.17
C GLN A 465 2.85 -12.14 -17.20
N SER A 466 3.59 -12.03 -16.10
CA SER A 466 4.87 -11.33 -16.02
C SER A 466 6.02 -12.32 -16.14
N VAL A 467 7.04 -11.94 -16.94
CA VAL A 467 8.29 -12.69 -17.11
C VAL A 467 9.42 -11.91 -16.45
N VAL A 468 9.98 -12.42 -15.36
CA VAL A 468 11.14 -11.85 -14.69
C VAL A 468 12.39 -12.63 -15.08
N GLU A 469 13.25 -12.07 -15.93
CA GLU A 469 14.61 -12.58 -16.13
C GLU A 469 15.60 -11.81 -15.26
N MET A 470 16.38 -12.54 -14.47
CA MET A 470 17.49 -11.98 -13.69
C MET A 470 18.74 -12.86 -13.75
N GLN A 471 19.89 -12.19 -13.91
CA GLN A 471 21.22 -12.81 -13.84
C GLN A 471 21.80 -12.58 -12.44
N TYR A 472 22.26 -13.64 -11.77
CA TYR A 472 22.88 -13.54 -10.43
C TYR A 472 24.13 -14.41 -10.30
N LYS A 473 25.03 -14.01 -9.40
CA LYS A 473 26.25 -14.76 -9.02
C LYS A 473 26.67 -14.44 -7.59
N ALA A 474 27.57 -15.25 -7.05
CA ALA A 474 28.25 -14.98 -5.79
C ALA A 474 29.52 -14.15 -6.06
N VAL A 475 29.73 -13.10 -5.28
CA VAL A 475 30.93 -12.26 -5.30
C VAL A 475 31.52 -12.15 -3.89
N ASN A 476 32.79 -11.76 -3.77
CA ASN A 476 33.40 -11.45 -2.47
C ASN A 476 32.92 -10.07 -1.97
#